data_AF-A0A5J4V2M2-F1
#
_entry.id   AF-A0A5J4V2M2-F1
#
_cell.length_a   1.000
_cell.length_b   1.000
_cell.length_c   1.000
_cell.angle_alpha   90.00
_cell.angle_beta   90.00
_cell.angle_gamma   90.00
#
_symmetry.space_group_name_H-M   'P 1'
#
loop_
_entity.id
_entity.type
_entity.pdbx_description
1 polymer ?
#
loop_
_entity_poly.entity_id
_entity_poly.type
_entity_poly.pdbx_seq_one_letter_code
_entity_poly.pdbx_strand_id
1 'polypeptide(L)'
;NSFDESFKSFKRIENTSEMLSVATSDSELSDKTLIGMYDLKLPISYFGNKGIYTIYIKPKEITATIYDIGALVAYPDVRGIVIDIQKIPAQYTNLFQNNELVGYKIEYISNDQKQEYYRLVTSNNKCSPLSQNLTSTNSNVNGYRFNDSSTLSFLTVTPSSSVNFKPNALPFIGTVSQQIIISNTKFDPVSLEVELVEHDADTISYMLEGNQIRSLDKQLITTFNENNEIYKQQEFITLKDSYTGKDMFEVRRDMAGNIDFTQDFNDLFQR
;
A
#
# COMPACT_ATOMS: atom_id res chain seq x y z
N ASN A 1 15.33 0.35 -17.37
CA ASN A 1 15.21 0.85 -15.99
C ASN A 1 15.43 -0.20 -14.88
N SER A 2 15.78 -1.47 -15.18
CA SER A 2 16.05 -2.51 -14.15
C SER A 2 17.48 -2.51 -13.58
N PHE A 3 18.38 -1.67 -14.10
CA PHE A 3 19.79 -1.64 -13.71
C PHE A 3 20.11 -0.61 -12.63
N ASP A 4 19.17 0.27 -12.29
CA ASP A 4 19.33 1.18 -11.17
C ASP A 4 19.04 0.42 -9.87
N GLU A 5 20.07 0.30 -9.03
CA GLU A 5 19.99 -0.39 -7.73
C GLU A 5 18.89 0.15 -6.83
N SER A 6 18.48 1.40 -7.05
CA SER A 6 17.40 2.03 -6.32
C SER A 6 16.04 1.33 -6.52
N PHE A 7 15.86 0.46 -7.52
CA PHE A 7 14.62 -0.27 -7.78
C PHE A 7 14.66 -1.77 -7.42
N LYS A 8 15.73 -2.25 -6.75
CA LYS A 8 15.86 -3.68 -6.40
C LYS A 8 14.94 -4.12 -5.25
N SER A 9 14.42 -3.20 -4.46
CA SER A 9 13.62 -3.51 -3.27
C SER A 9 12.39 -2.62 -3.15
N PHE A 10 11.38 -3.12 -2.43
CA PHE A 10 10.21 -2.33 -2.09
C PHE A 10 10.61 -1.15 -1.20
N LYS A 11 10.27 0.06 -1.65
CA LYS A 11 10.42 1.29 -0.86
C LYS A 11 9.14 1.53 -0.08
N ARG A 12 9.27 1.63 1.24
CA ARG A 12 8.15 2.06 2.10
C ARG A 12 7.88 3.54 1.88
N ILE A 13 6.61 3.88 1.66
CA ILE A 13 6.14 5.26 1.60
C ILE A 13 5.54 5.61 2.96
N GLU A 14 6.11 6.61 3.64
CA GLU A 14 5.69 6.95 5.01
C GLU A 14 4.40 7.77 5.07
N ASN A 15 4.18 8.69 4.12
CA ASN A 15 2.94 9.46 4.04
C ASN A 15 2.08 8.97 2.87
N THR A 16 1.11 8.12 3.19
CA THR A 16 0.17 7.58 2.20
C THR A 16 -1.14 8.37 2.14
N SER A 17 -1.31 9.42 2.95
CA SER A 17 -2.58 10.17 3.04
C SER A 17 -2.96 10.86 1.72
N GLU A 18 -1.95 11.22 0.93
CA GLU A 18 -2.13 11.82 -0.41
C GLU A 18 -2.33 10.75 -1.50
N MET A 19 -2.03 9.49 -1.20
CA MET A 19 -2.04 8.37 -2.15
C MET A 19 -3.27 7.49 -2.02
N LEU A 20 -3.74 7.24 -0.80
CA LEU A 20 -4.83 6.31 -0.52
C LEU A 20 -5.88 7.00 0.32
N SER A 21 -7.06 7.22 -0.25
CA SER A 21 -8.22 7.76 0.46
C SER A 21 -9.38 6.79 0.43
N VAL A 22 -10.21 6.81 1.47
CA VAL A 22 -11.44 5.98 1.50
C VAL A 22 -12.36 6.47 0.39
N ALA A 23 -12.83 5.55 -0.45
CA ALA A 23 -13.75 5.89 -1.52
C ALA A 23 -15.12 6.26 -0.93
N THR A 24 -15.83 7.15 -1.61
CA THR A 24 -17.17 7.60 -1.18
C THR A 24 -18.20 7.29 -2.25
N SER A 25 -19.43 7.03 -1.81
CA SER A 25 -20.59 6.80 -2.66
C SER A 25 -21.51 8.00 -2.65
N ASP A 26 -22.22 8.21 -3.77
CA ASP A 26 -23.32 9.15 -3.82
C ASP A 26 -24.56 8.53 -3.19
N SER A 27 -24.55 8.46 -1.86
CA SER A 27 -25.62 7.93 -1.03
C SER A 27 -26.35 9.06 -0.30
N GLU A 28 -27.66 8.88 -0.08
CA GLU A 28 -28.46 9.73 0.81
C GLU A 28 -28.20 9.44 2.30
N LEU A 29 -27.44 8.38 2.61
CA LEU A 29 -27.02 8.06 3.97
C LEU A 29 -26.02 9.10 4.50
N SER A 30 -26.03 9.28 5.83
CA SER A 30 -25.09 10.17 6.52
C SER A 30 -23.64 9.70 6.39
N ASP A 31 -23.44 8.38 6.35
CA ASP A 31 -22.15 7.77 6.03
C ASP A 31 -22.12 7.41 4.54
N LYS A 32 -21.22 8.09 3.81
CA LYS A 32 -20.99 7.88 2.39
C LYS A 32 -19.79 6.98 2.12
N THR A 33 -19.08 6.53 3.15
CA THR A 33 -17.85 5.75 2.98
C THR A 33 -18.16 4.37 2.41
N LEU A 34 -17.38 3.97 1.41
CA LEU A 34 -17.42 2.62 0.86
C LEU A 34 -16.40 1.77 1.60
N ILE A 35 -16.90 0.88 2.45
CA ILE A 35 -16.06 0.02 3.28
C ILE A 35 -15.22 -0.89 2.38
N GLY A 36 -13.89 -0.83 2.57
CA GLY A 36 -12.94 -1.66 1.85
C GLY A 36 -12.55 -1.15 0.46
N MET A 37 -13.18 -0.07 -0.03
CA MET A 37 -12.83 0.56 -1.30
C MET A 37 -12.00 1.83 -1.05
N TYR A 38 -10.91 1.96 -1.81
CA TYR A 38 -9.97 3.06 -1.67
C TYR A 38 -9.62 3.64 -3.04
N ASP A 39 -9.57 4.97 -3.11
CA ASP A 39 -9.07 5.67 -4.28
C ASP A 39 -7.55 5.75 -4.20
N LEU A 40 -6.88 5.29 -5.26
CA LEU A 40 -5.42 5.31 -5.39
C LEU A 40 -4.99 6.46 -6.30
N LYS A 41 -4.15 7.35 -5.76
CA LYS A 41 -3.44 8.39 -6.49
C LYS A 41 -1.96 8.01 -6.57
N LEU A 42 -1.34 8.29 -7.71
CA LEU A 42 0.06 8.01 -8.00
C LEU A 42 0.84 9.32 -8.11
N PRO A 43 1.48 9.82 -7.05
CA PRO A 43 2.20 11.08 -7.08
C PRO A 43 3.45 11.00 -7.97
N ILE A 44 3.69 12.06 -8.74
CA ILE A 44 4.83 12.17 -9.66
C ILE A 44 6.18 12.01 -8.93
N SER A 45 6.25 12.39 -7.65
CA SER A 45 7.45 12.21 -6.81
C SER A 45 7.90 10.75 -6.68
N TYR A 46 6.97 9.80 -6.77
CA TYR A 46 7.24 8.36 -6.71
C TYR A 46 7.08 7.67 -8.06
N PHE A 47 6.10 8.11 -8.86
CA PHE A 47 5.64 7.47 -10.10
C PHE A 47 5.92 8.32 -11.35
N GLY A 48 6.94 9.18 -11.31
CA GLY A 48 7.25 10.09 -12.43
C GLY A 48 8.00 9.46 -13.60
N ASN A 49 8.57 8.26 -13.43
CA ASN A 49 9.34 7.59 -14.49
C ASN A 49 8.46 6.61 -15.25
N LYS A 50 8.72 6.43 -16.54
CA LYS A 50 8.08 5.38 -17.34
C LYS A 50 8.58 4.00 -16.92
N GLY A 51 7.69 3.02 -16.93
CA GLY A 51 7.98 1.63 -16.59
C GLY A 51 6.85 0.94 -15.81
N ILE A 52 7.13 -0.29 -15.38
CA ILE A 52 6.21 -1.10 -14.57
C ILE A 52 6.52 -0.86 -13.09
N TYR A 53 5.47 -0.53 -12.33
CA TYR A 53 5.51 -0.37 -10.89
C TYR A 53 4.69 -1.46 -10.23
N THR A 54 5.31 -2.20 -9.30
CA THR A 54 4.58 -3.09 -8.39
C THR A 54 4.30 -2.35 -7.09
N ILE A 55 3.02 -2.15 -6.79
CA ILE A 55 2.53 -1.49 -5.58
C ILE A 55 1.99 -2.56 -4.64
N TYR A 56 2.57 -2.65 -3.44
CA TYR A 56 2.11 -3.56 -2.40
C TYR A 56 1.47 -2.78 -1.25
N ILE A 57 0.17 -2.98 -1.07
CA ILE A 57 -0.63 -2.35 0.00
C ILE A 57 -0.87 -3.40 1.07
N LYS A 58 -0.56 -3.08 2.32
CA LYS A 58 -0.74 -3.97 3.46
C LYS A 58 -1.32 -3.23 4.68
N PRO A 59 -1.92 -3.95 5.65
CA PRO A 59 -2.39 -3.34 6.89
C PRO A 59 -1.27 -2.58 7.61
N LYS A 60 -1.68 -1.55 8.34
CA LYS A 60 -0.78 -0.79 9.20
C LYS A 60 -0.22 -1.69 10.30
N GLU A 61 1.10 -1.72 10.42
CA GLU A 61 1.83 -2.50 11.42
C GLU A 61 2.20 -1.61 12.61
N ILE A 62 1.96 -2.11 13.82
CA ILE A 62 2.34 -1.46 15.08
C ILE A 62 3.40 -2.34 15.73
N THR A 63 4.63 -1.83 15.79
CA THR A 63 5.69 -2.50 16.54
C THR A 63 5.51 -2.24 18.02
N ALA A 64 5.54 -3.30 18.83
CA ALA A 64 5.46 -3.23 20.28
C ALA A 64 6.43 -4.24 20.91
N THR A 65 6.75 -4.02 22.18
CA THR A 65 7.53 -4.95 22.99
C THR A 65 6.66 -5.51 24.09
N ILE A 66 6.69 -6.83 24.29
CA ILE A 66 5.99 -7.50 25.38
C ILE A 66 6.57 -7.00 26.71
N TYR A 67 5.77 -6.25 27.47
CA TYR A 67 6.17 -5.73 28.77
C TYR A 67 6.20 -6.86 29.81
N ASP A 68 5.16 -7.69 29.81
CA ASP A 68 5.06 -8.84 30.72
C ASP A 68 4.08 -9.89 30.16
N ILE A 69 4.12 -11.09 30.73
CA ILE A 69 3.15 -12.15 30.49
C ILE A 69 2.54 -12.55 31.83
N GLY A 70 1.26 -12.28 31.98
CA GLY A 70 0.54 -12.45 33.23
C GLY A 70 -0.77 -13.19 33.09
N ALA A 71 -1.46 -13.33 34.21
CA ALA A 71 -2.82 -13.87 34.27
C ALA A 71 -3.77 -12.85 34.94
N LEU A 72 -5.05 -12.94 34.61
CA LEU A 72 -6.07 -12.16 35.30
C LEU A 72 -6.28 -12.71 36.70
N VAL A 73 -6.35 -11.83 37.71
CA VAL A 73 -6.59 -12.25 39.10
C VAL A 73 -7.96 -12.91 39.25
N ALA A 74 -8.98 -12.40 38.56
CA ALA A 74 -10.33 -12.97 38.58
C ALA A 74 -10.43 -14.29 37.79
N TYR A 75 -9.52 -14.52 36.83
CA TYR A 75 -9.51 -15.70 35.95
C TYR A 75 -8.06 -16.19 35.77
N PRO A 76 -7.49 -16.92 36.74
CA PRO A 76 -6.09 -17.33 36.71
C PRO A 76 -5.70 -18.20 35.51
N ASP A 77 -6.68 -18.90 34.93
CA ASP A 77 -6.50 -19.74 33.73
C ASP A 77 -6.37 -18.91 32.44
N VAL A 78 -6.73 -17.62 32.47
CA VAL A 78 -6.64 -16.72 31.33
C VAL A 78 -5.30 -16.00 31.37
N ARG A 79 -4.40 -16.41 30.47
CA ARG A 79 -3.13 -15.72 30.25
C ARG A 79 -3.23 -14.69 29.13
N GLY A 80 -2.43 -13.65 29.26
CA GLY A 80 -2.36 -12.58 28.28
C GLY A 80 -1.00 -11.90 28.24
N ILE A 81 -0.82 -11.15 27.16
CA ILE A 81 0.35 -10.31 26.91
C ILE A 81 0.04 -8.94 27.48
N VAL A 82 0.97 -8.37 28.24
CA VAL A 82 0.88 -7.00 28.75
C VAL A 82 1.74 -6.09 27.89
N ILE A 83 1.15 -4.99 27.45
CA ILE A 83 1.82 -3.96 26.66
C ILE A 83 1.79 -2.64 27.44
N ASP A 84 2.94 -1.97 27.48
CA ASP A 84 3.06 -0.63 28.02
C ASP A 84 2.70 0.40 26.93
N ILE A 85 1.57 1.08 27.11
CA ILE A 85 1.02 2.05 26.16
C ILE A 85 1.97 3.25 26.01
N GLN A 86 2.79 3.58 27.02
CA GLN A 86 3.74 4.70 26.94
C GLN A 86 4.88 4.44 25.97
N LYS A 87 5.13 3.17 25.62
CA LYS A 87 6.15 2.77 24.63
C LYS A 87 5.58 2.63 23.21
N ILE A 88 4.28 2.85 23.05
CA ILE A 88 3.61 2.81 21.75
C ILE A 88 3.66 4.19 21.11
N PRO A 89 3.94 4.31 19.79
CA PRO A 89 3.88 5.58 19.10
C PRO A 89 2.52 6.28 19.28
N ALA A 90 2.54 7.59 19.52
CA ALA A 90 1.37 8.38 19.92
C ALA A 90 0.16 8.18 18.98
N GLN A 91 0.39 8.03 17.68
CA GLN A 91 -0.66 7.82 16.68
C GLN A 91 -1.45 6.51 16.82
N TYR A 92 -0.98 5.55 17.64
CA TYR A 92 -1.62 4.25 17.82
C TYR A 92 -2.21 4.05 19.21
N THR A 93 -2.00 4.96 20.15
CA THR A 93 -2.41 4.80 21.55
C THR A 93 -3.92 4.63 21.72
N ASN A 94 -4.73 5.22 20.82
CA ASN A 94 -6.18 5.04 20.78
C ASN A 94 -6.61 3.59 20.50
N LEU A 95 -5.79 2.81 19.80
CA LEU A 95 -6.10 1.40 19.56
C LEU A 95 -5.94 0.56 20.83
N PHE A 96 -5.23 1.02 21.85
CA PHE A 96 -5.04 0.28 23.11
C PHE A 96 -6.12 0.57 24.16
N GLN A 97 -7.19 1.29 23.80
CA GLN A 97 -8.40 1.38 24.62
C GLN A 97 -9.16 0.04 24.63
N ASN A 98 -10.08 -0.11 25.58
CA ASN A 98 -10.80 -1.35 25.79
C ASN A 98 -11.51 -1.83 24.50
N ASN A 99 -11.25 -3.08 24.12
CA ASN A 99 -11.78 -3.81 22.97
C ASN A 99 -11.40 -3.32 21.56
N GLU A 100 -10.58 -2.29 21.43
CA GLU A 100 -10.20 -1.73 20.12
C GLU A 100 -9.21 -2.59 19.31
N LEU A 101 -8.44 -3.48 19.97
CA LEU A 101 -7.54 -4.44 19.30
C LEU A 101 -8.19 -5.79 19.01
N VAL A 102 -9.48 -5.98 19.29
CA VAL A 102 -10.15 -7.26 19.03
C VAL A 102 -10.08 -7.59 17.53
N GLY A 103 -9.64 -8.81 17.24
CA GLY A 103 -9.42 -9.28 15.86
C GLY A 103 -8.05 -8.94 15.29
N TYR A 104 -7.22 -8.12 15.95
CA TYR A 104 -5.87 -7.87 15.46
C TYR A 104 -5.00 -9.13 15.57
N LYS A 105 -4.04 -9.26 14.65
CA LYS A 105 -3.05 -10.33 14.62
C LYS A 105 -1.76 -9.85 15.29
N ILE A 106 -1.17 -10.70 16.12
CA ILE A 106 0.15 -10.55 16.72
C ILE A 106 1.11 -11.52 16.03
N GLU A 107 2.12 -10.95 15.39
CA GLU A 107 3.26 -11.66 14.80
C GLU A 107 4.48 -11.50 15.70
N TYR A 108 5.24 -12.57 15.90
CA TYR A 108 6.37 -12.59 16.81
C TYR A 108 7.67 -12.37 16.05
N ILE A 109 8.60 -11.65 16.67
CA ILE A 109 9.96 -11.47 16.15
C ILE A 109 10.92 -12.23 17.06
N SER A 110 11.87 -12.95 16.45
CA SER A 110 13.00 -13.56 17.14
C SER A 110 14.22 -13.47 16.24
N ASN A 111 15.37 -13.07 16.79
CA ASN A 111 16.63 -12.87 16.04
C ASN A 111 16.42 -12.00 14.78
N ASP A 112 15.70 -10.88 14.93
CA ASP A 112 15.37 -9.93 13.86
C ASP A 112 14.57 -10.53 12.67
N GLN A 113 13.95 -11.70 12.87
CA GLN A 113 13.11 -12.36 11.86
C GLN A 113 11.69 -12.59 12.37
N LYS A 114 10.71 -12.32 11.50
CA LYS A 114 9.31 -12.68 11.74
C LYS A 114 9.20 -14.20 11.82
N GLN A 115 8.48 -14.68 12.83
CA GLN A 115 8.20 -16.10 13.01
C GLN A 115 7.01 -16.54 12.15
N GLU A 116 6.96 -17.82 11.78
CA GLU A 116 5.91 -18.41 10.92
C GLU A 116 4.61 -18.73 11.67
N TYR A 117 4.41 -18.16 12.85
CA TYR A 117 3.18 -18.31 13.61
C TYR A 117 2.69 -16.96 14.10
N TYR A 118 1.38 -16.87 14.30
CA TYR A 118 0.73 -15.69 14.81
C TYR A 118 -0.35 -16.06 15.82
N ARG A 119 -0.77 -15.06 16.58
CA ARG A 119 -1.87 -15.16 17.54
C ARG A 119 -2.90 -14.09 17.21
N LEU A 120 -4.18 -14.37 17.43
CA LEU A 120 -5.24 -13.37 17.28
C LEU A 120 -5.58 -12.81 18.64
N VAL A 121 -5.79 -11.50 18.73
CA VAL A 121 -6.29 -10.82 19.92
C VAL A 121 -7.78 -11.07 20.04
N THR A 122 -8.20 -11.71 21.13
CA THR A 122 -9.61 -11.99 21.42
C THR A 122 -10.24 -10.94 22.31
N SER A 123 -9.45 -10.28 23.15
CA SER A 123 -9.86 -9.14 23.97
C SER A 123 -8.65 -8.30 24.33
N ASN A 124 -8.81 -6.98 24.47
CA ASN A 124 -7.82 -6.13 25.08
C ASN A 124 -8.49 -5.16 26.06
N ASN A 125 -7.92 -4.99 27.25
CA ASN A 125 -8.43 -4.03 28.23
C ASN A 125 -7.27 -3.43 29.01
N LYS A 126 -7.41 -2.17 29.44
CA LYS A 126 -6.41 -1.57 30.30
C LYS A 126 -6.34 -2.29 31.64
N CYS A 127 -5.13 -2.46 32.17
CA CYS A 127 -4.88 -3.27 33.35
C CYS A 127 -3.85 -2.63 34.27
N SER A 128 -3.94 -2.94 35.56
CA SER A 128 -2.91 -2.61 36.54
C SER A 128 -2.40 -3.89 37.20
N PRO A 129 -1.11 -4.00 37.52
CA PRO A 129 -0.60 -5.13 38.29
C PRO A 129 -1.25 -5.13 39.67
N LEU A 130 -1.51 -6.32 40.21
CA LEU A 130 -1.93 -6.51 41.59
C LEU A 130 -0.86 -7.34 42.29
N SER A 131 -0.29 -6.81 43.37
CA SER A 131 0.61 -7.59 44.21
C SER A 131 -0.16 -8.72 44.88
N GLN A 132 0.16 -9.97 44.52
CA GLN A 132 -0.30 -11.12 45.30
C GLN A 132 0.62 -11.29 46.52
N ASN A 133 0.04 -11.55 47.69
CA ASN A 133 0.79 -12.15 48.79
C ASN A 133 1.05 -13.62 48.42
N LEU A 134 2.33 -14.00 48.27
CA LEU A 134 2.76 -15.35 47.94
C LEU A 134 2.40 -16.32 49.08
N THR A 135 1.22 -16.93 49.05
CA THR A 135 0.87 -18.03 49.97
C THR A 135 0.57 -19.35 49.27
N SER A 136 0.83 -19.48 47.96
CA SER A 136 0.71 -20.76 47.26
C SER A 136 1.97 -21.08 46.47
N THR A 137 2.42 -22.33 46.59
CA THR A 137 3.65 -22.88 46.02
C THR A 137 3.59 -23.13 44.51
N ASN A 138 2.53 -22.68 43.82
CA ASN A 138 2.34 -22.87 42.38
C ASN A 138 1.74 -21.61 41.73
N SER A 139 2.55 -20.58 41.49
CA SER A 139 2.51 -19.77 40.25
C SER A 139 3.39 -18.53 40.37
N ASN A 140 4.59 -18.54 39.75
CA ASN A 140 5.44 -17.37 39.51
C ASN A 140 4.85 -16.42 38.44
N VAL A 141 3.53 -16.21 38.43
CA VAL A 141 2.83 -15.45 37.38
C VAL A 141 2.32 -14.15 37.99
N ASN A 142 2.69 -13.03 37.37
CA ASN A 142 2.20 -11.72 37.79
C ASN A 142 0.68 -11.62 37.53
N GLY A 143 -0.05 -11.22 38.57
CA GLY A 143 -1.51 -11.05 38.51
C GLY A 143 -1.89 -9.64 38.05
N TYR A 144 -2.86 -9.56 37.14
CA TYR A 144 -3.39 -8.30 36.63
C TYR A 144 -4.90 -8.18 36.89
N ARG A 145 -5.35 -6.94 37.12
CA ARG A 145 -6.78 -6.59 37.18
C ARG A 145 -7.06 -5.48 36.18
N PHE A 146 -8.29 -5.43 35.66
CA PHE A 146 -8.70 -4.34 34.78
C PHE A 146 -8.75 -3.01 35.53
N ASN A 147 -8.28 -1.96 34.86
CA ASN A 147 -8.24 -0.60 35.36
C ASN A 147 -8.12 0.38 34.19
N ASP A 148 -9.21 1.09 33.90
CA ASP A 148 -9.35 1.98 32.73
C ASP A 148 -8.43 3.21 32.77
N SER A 149 -7.94 3.57 33.96
CA SER A 149 -7.01 4.70 34.17
C SER A 149 -5.54 4.29 34.02
N SER A 150 -5.26 3.02 33.72
CA SER A 150 -3.88 2.52 33.62
C SER A 150 -3.23 2.83 32.27
N THR A 151 -1.89 2.77 32.26
CA THR A 151 -1.04 2.87 31.08
C THR A 151 -0.61 1.51 30.53
N LEU A 152 -1.07 0.40 31.12
CA LEU A 152 -0.83 -0.94 30.60
C LEU A 152 -2.11 -1.49 29.95
N SER A 153 -1.95 -2.27 28.88
CA SER A 153 -3.03 -2.99 28.20
C SER A 153 -2.78 -4.49 28.29
N PHE A 154 -3.77 -5.25 28.77
CA PHE A 154 -3.76 -6.71 28.82
C PHE A 154 -4.48 -7.26 27.58
N LEU A 155 -3.75 -8.02 26.76
CA LEU A 155 -4.25 -8.63 25.54
C LEU A 155 -4.38 -10.14 25.76
N THR A 156 -5.61 -10.65 25.66
CA THR A 156 -5.88 -12.08 25.59
C THR A 156 -5.76 -12.52 24.14
N VAL A 157 -5.09 -13.66 23.90
CA VAL A 157 -4.72 -14.11 22.54
C VAL A 157 -5.06 -15.60 22.30
N THR A 158 -5.13 -16.04 21.04
CA THR A 158 -5.53 -17.42 20.69
C THR A 158 -4.39 -18.46 20.64
N PRO A 159 -4.40 -19.58 21.40
CA PRO A 159 -5.27 -19.89 22.54
C PRO A 159 -4.72 -19.27 23.82
N SER A 160 -5.62 -18.85 24.71
CA SER A 160 -5.28 -18.22 25.99
C SER A 160 -5.25 -19.21 27.16
N SER A 161 -5.61 -20.47 26.91
CA SER A 161 -5.73 -21.54 27.91
C SER A 161 -5.07 -22.84 27.41
N SER A 162 -4.77 -23.74 28.34
CA SER A 162 -4.25 -25.07 28.03
C SER A 162 -5.26 -25.91 27.24
N VAL A 163 -4.74 -26.85 26.46
CA VAL A 163 -5.55 -27.81 25.70
C VAL A 163 -6.08 -28.92 26.62
N ASN A 164 -7.32 -29.37 26.40
CA ASN A 164 -8.01 -30.34 27.27
C ASN A 164 -7.24 -31.66 27.51
N PHE A 165 -6.39 -32.07 26.57
CA PHE A 165 -5.59 -33.31 26.66
C PHE A 165 -4.24 -33.14 27.36
N LYS A 166 -3.80 -31.89 27.63
CA LYS A 166 -2.65 -31.56 28.48
C LYS A 166 -3.00 -30.35 29.36
N PRO A 167 -3.76 -30.54 30.44
CA PRO A 167 -4.28 -29.45 31.28
C PRO A 167 -3.21 -28.52 31.86
N ASN A 168 -2.00 -29.05 32.10
CA ASN A 168 -0.87 -28.29 32.64
C ASN A 168 0.04 -27.67 31.56
N ALA A 169 -0.16 -27.98 30.28
CA ALA A 169 0.63 -27.42 29.19
C ALA A 169 0.01 -26.10 28.75
N LEU A 170 0.57 -24.99 29.24
CA LEU A 170 0.15 -23.65 28.89
C LEU A 170 0.59 -23.30 27.46
N PRO A 171 -0.25 -22.62 26.68
CA PRO A 171 0.11 -22.22 25.33
C PRO A 171 1.20 -21.15 25.36
N PHE A 172 2.16 -21.27 24.44
CA PHE A 172 3.17 -20.23 24.24
C PHE A 172 2.53 -19.00 23.58
N ILE A 173 2.56 -17.88 24.29
CA ILE A 173 2.03 -16.58 23.85
C ILE A 173 3.12 -15.50 23.73
N GLY A 174 4.39 -15.91 23.76
CA GLY A 174 5.56 -15.03 23.68
C GLY A 174 6.48 -15.15 24.90
N THR A 175 7.49 -14.29 24.94
CA THR A 175 8.36 -14.07 26.11
C THR A 175 8.43 -12.58 26.46
N VAL A 176 8.78 -12.29 27.71
CA VAL A 176 9.01 -10.91 28.16
C VAL A 176 10.16 -10.29 27.37
N SER A 177 10.03 -9.00 27.02
CA SER A 177 10.97 -8.24 26.19
C SER A 177 11.06 -8.68 24.72
N GLN A 178 10.24 -9.63 24.28
CA GLN A 178 10.15 -10.00 22.88
C GLN A 178 9.48 -8.88 22.06
N GLN A 179 10.00 -8.59 20.88
CA GLN A 179 9.34 -7.71 19.92
C GLN A 179 8.20 -8.44 19.19
N ILE A 180 7.11 -7.72 18.99
CA ILE A 180 5.95 -8.19 18.26
C ILE A 180 5.46 -7.12 17.28
N ILE A 181 4.77 -7.56 16.24
CA ILE A 181 4.06 -6.70 15.30
C ILE A 181 2.57 -6.98 15.46
N ILE A 182 1.81 -5.93 15.74
CA ILE A 182 0.36 -5.95 15.84
C ILE A 182 -0.19 -5.37 14.54
N SER A 183 -1.03 -6.12 13.83
CA SER A 183 -1.61 -5.73 12.54
C SER A 183 -3.10 -6.02 12.52
N ASN A 184 -3.86 -5.16 11.85
CA ASN A 184 -5.30 -5.37 11.68
C ASN A 184 -5.56 -6.50 10.68
N THR A 185 -6.61 -7.29 10.91
CA THR A 185 -7.09 -8.37 10.03
C THR A 185 -8.27 -7.96 9.16
N LYS A 186 -8.81 -6.75 9.33
CA LYS A 186 -9.93 -6.23 8.50
C LYS A 186 -9.53 -5.89 7.06
N PHE A 187 -8.24 -5.97 6.73
CA PHE A 187 -7.72 -5.68 5.40
C PHE A 187 -6.72 -6.78 5.02
N ASP A 188 -6.94 -7.40 3.87
CA ASP A 188 -5.99 -8.34 3.30
C ASP A 188 -4.99 -7.60 2.41
N PRO A 189 -3.68 -7.91 2.49
CA PRO A 189 -2.70 -7.28 1.61
C PRO A 189 -3.03 -7.50 0.14
N VAL A 190 -2.83 -6.47 -0.68
CA VAL A 190 -3.07 -6.48 -2.14
C VAL A 190 -1.82 -6.04 -2.87
N SER A 191 -1.52 -6.70 -3.99
CA SER A 191 -0.49 -6.31 -4.95
C SER A 191 -1.15 -5.81 -6.23
N LEU A 192 -0.73 -4.64 -6.71
CA LEU A 192 -1.16 -4.02 -7.95
C LEU A 192 0.05 -3.81 -8.85
N GLU A 193 -0.10 -4.04 -10.15
CA GLU A 193 0.89 -3.67 -11.15
C GLU A 193 0.34 -2.53 -12.00
N VAL A 194 1.10 -1.45 -12.08
CA VAL A 194 0.76 -0.27 -12.87
C VAL A 194 1.85 -0.04 -13.89
N GLU A 195 1.46 0.04 -15.16
CA GLU A 195 2.36 0.38 -16.25
C GLU A 195 2.20 1.86 -16.60
N LEU A 196 3.30 2.61 -16.52
CA LEU A 196 3.38 4.00 -16.95
C LEU A 196 4.09 4.07 -18.28
N VAL A 197 3.33 4.30 -19.35
CA VAL A 197 3.78 4.33 -20.73
C VAL A 197 3.60 5.72 -21.35
N GLU A 198 4.33 5.96 -22.42
CA GLU A 198 4.12 7.15 -23.27
C GLU A 198 2.94 7.00 -24.22
N HIS A 199 2.79 5.78 -24.74
CA HIS A 199 1.74 5.43 -25.67
C HIS A 199 1.00 4.22 -25.11
N ASP A 200 -0.30 4.38 -24.90
CA ASP A 200 -1.24 3.29 -24.65
C ASP A 200 -1.64 2.60 -25.97
N ALA A 201 -2.49 1.58 -25.87
CA ALA A 201 -2.95 0.83 -27.04
C ALA A 201 -3.66 1.74 -28.06
N ASP A 202 -4.48 2.69 -27.60
CA ASP A 202 -5.27 3.58 -28.45
C ASP A 202 -4.37 4.54 -29.23
N THR A 203 -3.41 5.16 -28.56
CA THR A 203 -2.45 6.06 -29.21
C THR A 203 -1.54 5.33 -30.20
N ILE A 204 -1.20 4.07 -29.95
CA ILE A 204 -0.51 3.22 -30.95
C ILE A 204 -1.44 2.95 -32.14
N SER A 205 -2.73 2.67 -31.90
CA SER A 205 -3.72 2.49 -32.98
C SER A 205 -3.81 3.73 -33.87
N TYR A 206 -3.92 4.92 -33.27
CA TYR A 206 -3.96 6.18 -34.02
C TYR A 206 -2.73 6.36 -34.92
N MET A 207 -1.54 5.96 -34.44
CA MET A 207 -0.32 6.01 -35.25
C MET A 207 -0.31 5.03 -36.43
N LEU A 208 -1.02 3.90 -36.34
CA LEU A 208 -1.02 2.83 -37.34
C LEU A 208 -2.16 2.94 -38.37
N GLU A 209 -3.39 3.13 -37.90
CA GLU A 209 -4.60 3.12 -38.72
C GLU A 209 -5.35 4.45 -38.75
N GLY A 210 -4.96 5.41 -37.91
CA GLY A 210 -5.59 6.72 -37.85
C GLY A 210 -5.54 7.44 -39.19
N ASN A 211 -6.52 8.31 -39.42
CA ASN A 211 -6.55 9.18 -40.59
C ASN A 211 -5.25 10.00 -40.70
N GLN A 212 -4.76 10.21 -41.92
CA GLN A 212 -3.53 10.95 -42.16
C GLN A 212 -3.66 11.91 -43.35
N ILE A 213 -3.09 13.10 -43.20
CA ILE A 213 -2.89 14.04 -44.30
C ILE A 213 -1.40 14.16 -44.57
N ARG A 214 -1.01 13.93 -45.83
CA ARG A 214 0.33 14.21 -46.34
C ARG A 214 0.30 15.46 -47.20
N SER A 215 0.79 16.58 -46.67
CA SER A 215 1.00 17.80 -47.42
C SER A 215 2.33 17.74 -48.17
N LEU A 216 2.29 17.74 -49.50
CA LEU A 216 3.48 17.70 -50.34
C LEU A 216 4.23 19.03 -50.34
N ASP A 217 3.50 20.16 -50.33
CA ASP A 217 4.09 21.51 -50.34
C ASP A 217 4.83 21.80 -49.04
N LYS A 218 4.23 21.40 -47.91
CA LYS A 218 4.80 21.60 -46.58
C LYS A 218 5.67 20.44 -46.12
N GLN A 219 5.74 19.36 -46.90
CA GLN A 219 6.46 18.13 -46.57
C GLN A 219 6.10 17.58 -45.19
N LEU A 220 4.81 17.63 -44.86
CA LEU A 220 4.28 17.36 -43.51
C LEU A 220 3.29 16.20 -43.56
N ILE A 221 3.44 15.24 -42.65
CA ILE A 221 2.42 14.23 -42.35
C ILE A 221 1.77 14.58 -41.02
N THR A 222 0.44 14.70 -41.05
CA THR A 222 -0.39 14.90 -39.86
C THR A 222 -1.22 13.64 -39.64
N THR A 223 -1.08 13.04 -38.47
CA THR A 223 -1.87 11.90 -38.01
C THR A 223 -2.93 12.39 -37.03
N PHE A 224 -4.15 11.90 -37.17
CA PHE A 224 -5.31 12.31 -36.37
C PHE A 224 -5.78 11.20 -35.42
N ASN A 225 -6.45 11.58 -34.33
CA ASN A 225 -7.18 10.66 -33.46
C ASN A 225 -8.57 10.32 -34.04
N GLU A 226 -9.37 9.52 -33.32
CA GLU A 226 -10.72 9.10 -33.76
C GLU A 226 -11.68 10.28 -34.00
N ASN A 227 -11.47 11.39 -33.29
CA ASN A 227 -12.28 12.61 -33.42
C ASN A 227 -11.77 13.55 -34.52
N ASN A 228 -10.81 13.09 -35.36
CA ASN A 228 -10.12 13.88 -36.37
C ASN A 228 -9.36 15.10 -35.80
N GLU A 229 -8.95 15.06 -34.54
CA GLU A 229 -8.07 16.06 -33.93
C GLU A 229 -6.60 15.69 -34.18
N ILE A 230 -5.73 16.69 -34.31
CA ILE A 230 -4.31 16.47 -34.58
C ILE A 230 -3.66 15.71 -33.41
N TYR A 231 -3.20 14.49 -33.67
CA TYR A 231 -2.50 13.67 -32.69
C TYR A 231 -0.98 13.85 -32.77
N LYS A 232 -0.40 13.73 -33.97
CA LYS A 232 1.04 13.86 -34.19
C LYS A 232 1.35 14.45 -35.57
N GLN A 233 2.34 15.33 -35.62
CA GLN A 233 2.85 15.91 -36.86
C GLN A 233 4.33 15.58 -37.05
N GLN A 234 4.68 15.14 -38.26
CA GLN A 234 6.03 14.71 -38.62
C GLN A 234 6.42 15.31 -39.96
N GLU A 235 7.64 15.85 -40.04
CA GLU A 235 8.19 16.41 -41.26
C GLU A 235 8.98 15.33 -42.03
N PHE A 236 8.88 15.38 -43.35
CA PHE A 236 9.56 14.47 -44.27
C PHE A 236 10.53 15.25 -45.15
N ILE A 237 11.82 15.13 -44.86
CA ILE A 237 12.86 15.86 -45.57
C ILE A 237 13.60 14.94 -46.51
N THR A 238 13.62 15.29 -47.80
CA THR A 238 14.45 14.60 -48.78
C THR A 238 15.86 15.18 -48.78
N LEU A 239 16.83 14.40 -48.34
CA LEU A 239 18.25 14.72 -48.43
C LEU A 239 18.77 14.33 -49.80
N LYS A 240 19.37 15.30 -50.51
CA LYS A 240 19.93 15.12 -51.84
C LYS A 240 21.45 15.09 -51.79
N ASP A 241 22.06 14.35 -52.72
CA ASP A 241 23.49 14.35 -52.95
C ASP A 241 23.96 15.74 -53.40
N SER A 242 24.97 16.28 -52.72
CA SER A 242 25.47 17.65 -52.94
C SER A 242 26.10 17.87 -54.32
N TYR A 243 26.51 16.81 -55.02
CA TYR A 243 27.20 16.87 -56.32
C TYR A 243 26.29 16.49 -57.49
N THR A 244 25.41 15.51 -57.30
CA THR A 244 24.53 14.99 -58.36
C THR A 244 23.10 15.49 -58.27
N GLY A 245 22.70 16.09 -57.14
CA GLY A 245 21.34 16.57 -56.89
C GLY A 245 20.28 15.47 -56.80
N LYS A 246 20.71 14.21 -56.78
CA LYS A 246 19.81 13.05 -56.68
C LYS A 246 19.35 12.84 -55.25
N ASP A 247 18.10 12.46 -55.08
CA ASP A 247 17.53 12.09 -53.78
C ASP A 247 18.27 10.87 -53.24
N MET A 248 18.81 10.99 -52.03
CA MET A 248 19.54 9.91 -51.36
C MET A 248 18.73 9.29 -50.24
N PHE A 249 18.13 10.12 -49.37
CA PHE A 249 17.40 9.66 -48.20
C PHE A 249 16.14 10.50 -47.99
N GLU A 250 15.07 9.85 -47.55
CA GLU A 250 13.90 10.53 -46.98
C GLU A 250 13.97 10.36 -45.46
N VAL A 251 14.01 11.48 -44.74
CA VAL A 251 14.14 11.50 -43.28
C VAL A 251 12.83 11.97 -42.67
N ARG A 252 12.24 11.12 -41.83
CA ARG A 252 11.11 11.48 -40.98
C ARG A 252 11.62 12.03 -39.65
N ARG A 253 11.16 13.22 -39.26
CA ARG A 253 11.48 13.82 -37.96
C ARG A 253 10.24 14.34 -37.27
N ASP A 254 10.25 14.25 -35.94
CA ASP A 254 9.20 14.85 -35.12
C ASP A 254 9.33 16.38 -35.14
N MET A 255 8.20 17.07 -35.24
CA MET A 255 8.18 18.52 -35.33
C MET A 255 8.45 19.14 -33.95
N ALA A 256 9.53 19.91 -33.82
CA ALA A 256 9.87 20.58 -32.57
C ALA A 256 9.13 21.93 -32.45
N GLY A 257 7.97 21.93 -31.79
CA GLY A 257 7.44 23.12 -31.09
C GLY A 257 6.42 24.00 -31.81
N ASN A 258 6.03 23.73 -33.06
CA ASN A 258 4.96 24.48 -33.73
C ASN A 258 4.02 23.54 -34.52
N ILE A 259 2.91 23.13 -33.92
CA ILE A 259 1.87 22.36 -34.62
C ILE A 259 1.22 23.24 -35.69
N ASP A 260 1.14 22.75 -36.92
CA ASP A 260 0.44 23.40 -38.03
C ASP A 260 -1.05 23.04 -38.01
N PHE A 261 -1.85 23.92 -37.38
CA PHE A 261 -3.32 23.78 -37.30
C PHE A 261 -4.05 24.03 -38.61
N THR A 262 -3.36 24.41 -39.71
CA THR A 262 -4.01 24.53 -41.03
C THR A 262 -4.26 23.18 -41.70
N GLN A 263 -3.72 22.10 -41.12
CA GLN A 263 -3.97 20.72 -41.54
C GLN A 263 -5.23 20.18 -40.83
N ASP A 264 -6.41 20.66 -41.24
CA ASP A 264 -7.69 20.16 -40.74
C ASP A 264 -8.26 19.08 -41.68
N PHE A 265 -8.52 17.89 -41.13
CA PHE A 265 -9.03 16.75 -41.89
C PHE A 265 -10.42 16.99 -42.47
N ASN A 266 -11.32 17.61 -41.71
CA ASN A 266 -12.70 17.80 -42.12
C ASN A 266 -12.83 18.91 -43.19
N ASP A 267 -12.02 19.96 -43.11
CA ASP A 267 -12.04 21.07 -44.07
C ASP A 267 -11.48 20.69 -45.44
N LEU A 268 -10.54 19.75 -45.48
CA LEU A 268 -9.90 19.31 -46.73
C LEU A 268 -10.85 18.51 -47.65
N PHE A 269 -11.86 17.83 -47.11
CA PHE A 269 -12.87 17.13 -47.92
C PHE A 269 -14.05 18.00 -48.36
N GLN A 270 -14.17 19.23 -47.84
CA GLN A 270 -15.22 20.17 -48.24
C GLN A 270 -14.82 21.10 -49.40
N ARG A 271 -13.59 20.97 -49.90
CA ARG A 271 -13.07 21.70 -51.08
C ARG A 271 -13.15 20.86 -52.34
#